data_AF-A0A940JA88-F1
#
_entry.id   AF-A0A940JA88-F1
#
_cell.length_a   1.000
_cell.length_b   1.000
_cell.length_c   1.000
_cell.angle_alpha   90.00
_cell.angle_beta   90.00
_cell.angle_gamma   90.00
#
_symmetry.space_group_name_H-M   'P 1'
#
loop_
_entity.id
_entity.type
_entity.pdbx_description
1 polymer ?
#
loop_
_entity_poly.entity_id
_entity_poly.type
_entity_poly.pdbx_seq_one_letter_code
_entity_poly.pdbx_strand_id
1 'polypeptide(L)'
;MTQLAFDLAPLVEPTYEKDATLAERFAAFHDANPHVADALEHLAAQWLTRHDHVGMKALFERLRWESGIRTEGDPYCLNNNWTAYYARLLIERRPEWASAFRLRELKSERNAA
;
A
#
# COMPACT_ATOMS: atom_id res chain seq x y z
N MET A 1 -0.85 0.15 25.20
CA MET A 1 -0.21 0.39 23.89
C MET A 1 -0.28 -0.92 23.12
N THR A 2 -1.19 -1.06 22.16
CA THR A 2 -1.29 -2.28 21.37
C THR A 2 -0.23 -2.21 20.27
N GLN A 3 0.94 -2.82 20.50
CA GLN A 3 1.89 -3.08 19.42
C GLN A 3 1.18 -4.05 18.48
N LEU A 4 0.73 -3.56 17.32
CA LEU A 4 0.19 -4.44 16.30
C LEU A 4 1.33 -5.24 15.72
N ALA A 5 1.45 -6.44 16.24
CA ALA A 5 2.16 -7.49 15.58
C ALA A 5 1.35 -7.90 14.35
N PHE A 6 1.51 -7.19 13.23
CA PHE A 6 1.08 -7.75 11.96
C PHE A 6 1.93 -8.99 11.71
N ASP A 7 1.35 -10.17 11.91
CA ASP A 7 1.94 -11.43 11.48
C ASP A 7 1.85 -11.51 9.95
N LEU A 8 2.65 -10.66 9.29
CA LEU A 8 2.72 -10.61 7.85
C LEU A 8 3.45 -11.86 7.40
N ALA A 9 2.79 -12.64 6.56
CA ALA A 9 3.47 -13.65 5.78
C ALA A 9 4.65 -13.01 5.02
N PRO A 10 5.71 -13.78 4.73
CA PRO A 10 6.79 -13.31 3.87
C PRO A 10 6.24 -12.78 2.54
N LEU A 11 6.78 -11.67 2.04
CA LEU A 11 6.40 -11.17 0.72
C LEU A 11 6.90 -12.13 -0.35
N VAL A 12 6.03 -12.45 -1.29
CA VAL A 12 6.32 -13.23 -2.48
C VAL A 12 6.47 -12.26 -3.65
N GLU A 13 7.67 -12.18 -4.25
CA GLU A 13 7.85 -11.43 -5.49
C GLU A 13 7.39 -12.32 -6.66
N PRO A 14 6.26 -12.00 -7.33
CA PRO A 14 5.82 -12.76 -8.47
C PRO A 14 6.78 -12.53 -9.65
N THR A 15 6.93 -13.54 -10.50
CA THR A 15 7.56 -13.34 -11.81
C THR A 15 6.51 -12.81 -12.78
N TYR A 16 6.84 -11.77 -13.52
CA TYR A 16 5.98 -11.16 -14.53
C TYR A 16 6.68 -11.12 -15.90
N GLU A 17 5.88 -11.19 -16.96
CA GLU A 17 6.38 -11.05 -18.33
C GLU A 17 7.10 -9.70 -18.52
N LYS A 18 8.13 -9.69 -19.36
CA LYS A 18 8.96 -8.51 -19.58
C LYS A 18 8.14 -7.29 -20.03
N ASP A 19 7.09 -7.54 -20.81
CA ASP A 19 6.21 -6.53 -21.39
C ASP A 19 4.94 -6.27 -20.56
N ALA A 20 4.81 -6.89 -19.39
CA ALA A 20 3.66 -6.67 -18.50
C ALA A 20 3.59 -5.20 -18.05
N THR A 21 2.38 -4.64 -18.11
CA THR A 21 2.06 -3.29 -17.65
C THR A 21 2.18 -3.18 -16.14
N LEU A 22 2.28 -1.95 -15.61
CA LEU A 22 2.29 -1.71 -14.16
C LEU A 22 1.04 -2.25 -13.46
N ALA A 23 -0.12 -2.23 -14.12
CA ALA A 23 -1.36 -2.74 -13.56
C ALA A 23 -1.33 -4.27 -13.44
N GLU A 24 -0.83 -4.98 -14.46
CA GLU A 24 -0.68 -6.44 -14.42
C GLU A 24 0.34 -6.89 -13.38
N ARG A 25 1.48 -6.17 -13.29
CA ARG A 25 2.48 -6.43 -12.25
C ARG A 25 1.94 -6.18 -10.85
N PHE A 26 1.14 -5.11 -10.68
CA PHE A 26 0.47 -4.84 -9.41
C PHE A 26 -0.52 -5.95 -9.07
N ALA A 27 -1.34 -6.40 -10.02
CA ALA A 27 -2.32 -7.47 -9.79
C ALA A 27 -1.62 -8.77 -9.37
N ALA A 28 -0.57 -9.17 -10.08
CA ALA A 28 0.24 -10.34 -9.71
C ALA A 28 0.86 -10.20 -8.31
N PHE A 29 1.35 -8.99 -7.96
CA PHE A 29 1.91 -8.72 -6.64
C PHE A 29 0.83 -8.76 -5.55
N HIS A 30 -0.35 -8.20 -5.80
CA HIS A 30 -1.46 -8.19 -4.86
C HIS A 30 -2.00 -9.60 -4.62
N ASP A 31 -2.18 -10.38 -5.69
CA ASP A 31 -2.65 -11.77 -5.61
C ASP A 31 -1.68 -12.67 -4.85
N ALA A 32 -0.38 -12.46 -5.02
CA ALA A 32 0.65 -13.16 -4.26
C ALA A 32 0.76 -12.67 -2.79
N ASN A 33 0.32 -11.45 -2.50
CA ASN A 33 0.49 -10.79 -1.20
C ASN A 33 -0.80 -10.09 -0.71
N PRO A 34 -1.93 -10.80 -0.57
CA PRO A 34 -3.20 -10.17 -0.19
C PRO A 34 -3.12 -9.52 1.20
N HIS A 35 -2.32 -10.11 2.10
CA HIS A 35 -2.06 -9.64 3.45
C HIS A 35 -1.49 -8.20 3.51
N VAL A 36 -0.85 -7.71 2.43
CA VAL A 36 -0.38 -6.32 2.36
C VAL A 36 -1.55 -5.33 2.34
N ALA A 37 -2.60 -5.61 1.55
CA ALA A 37 -3.78 -4.74 1.51
C ALA A 37 -4.45 -4.69 2.88
N ASP A 38 -4.60 -5.87 3.52
CA ASP A 38 -5.27 -5.98 4.81
C ASP A 38 -4.49 -5.25 5.91
N ALA A 39 -3.17 -5.35 5.91
CA ALA A 39 -2.32 -4.61 6.84
C ALA A 39 -2.41 -3.09 6.64
N LEU A 40 -2.39 -2.62 5.38
CA LEU A 40 -2.57 -1.20 5.06
C LEU A 40 -3.94 -0.69 5.48
N GLU A 41 -5.00 -1.49 5.27
CA GLU A 41 -6.36 -1.17 5.68
C GLU A 41 -6.47 -1.01 7.20
N HIS A 42 -5.89 -1.94 7.97
CA HIS A 42 -5.86 -1.86 9.44
C HIS A 42 -5.09 -0.64 9.94
N LEU A 43 -3.94 -0.34 9.34
CA LEU A 43 -3.15 0.85 9.68
C LEU A 43 -3.93 2.13 9.37
N ALA A 44 -4.57 2.19 8.19
CA ALA A 44 -5.39 3.32 7.77
C ALA A 44 -6.58 3.53 8.72
N ALA A 45 -7.34 2.47 9.02
CA ALA A 45 -8.49 2.54 9.91
C ALA A 45 -8.12 3.11 11.28
N GLN A 46 -7.02 2.64 11.88
CA GLN A 46 -6.56 3.13 13.18
C GLN A 46 -6.09 4.59 13.12
N TRP A 47 -5.36 4.95 12.08
CA TRP A 47 -4.90 6.33 11.90
C TRP A 47 -6.10 7.27 11.74
N LEU A 48 -7.07 6.88 10.94
CA LEU A 48 -8.26 7.68 10.65
C LEU A 48 -9.24 7.80 11.83
N THR A 49 -9.08 7.00 12.89
CA THR A 49 -9.81 7.24 14.15
C THR A 49 -9.34 8.49 14.89
N ARG A 50 -8.15 9.01 14.58
CA ARG A 50 -7.53 10.16 15.27
C ARG A 50 -7.13 11.30 14.34
N HIS A 51 -7.18 11.08 13.04
CA HIS A 51 -6.68 12.00 12.02
C HIS A 51 -7.61 12.02 10.81
N ASP A 52 -7.76 13.19 10.19
CA ASP A 52 -8.67 13.34 9.04
C ASP A 52 -8.05 12.84 7.73
N HIS A 53 -6.72 12.67 7.69
CA HIS A 53 -6.00 12.34 6.47
C HIS A 53 -4.88 11.34 6.69
N VAL A 54 -4.64 10.53 5.66
CA VAL A 54 -3.54 9.57 5.62
C VAL A 54 -2.85 9.57 4.26
N GLY A 55 -1.53 9.48 4.26
CA GLY A 55 -0.72 9.34 3.06
C GLY A 55 -0.32 7.89 2.85
N MET A 56 -0.53 7.34 1.65
CA MET A 56 -0.19 5.94 1.37
C MET A 56 1.32 5.65 1.54
N LYS A 57 2.18 6.64 1.24
CA LYS A 57 3.62 6.51 1.48
C LYS A 57 3.94 6.30 2.96
N ALA A 58 3.25 7.00 3.86
CA ALA A 58 3.45 6.86 5.30
C ALA A 58 3.01 5.47 5.80
N LEU A 59 1.88 4.95 5.28
CA LEU A 59 1.43 3.59 5.56
C LEU A 59 2.46 2.54 5.08
N PHE A 60 3.00 2.73 3.88
CA PHE A 60 4.05 1.87 3.33
C PHE A 60 5.35 1.91 4.12
N GLU A 61 5.80 3.09 4.54
CA GLU A 61 6.99 3.25 5.38
C GLU A 61 6.79 2.58 6.74
N ARG A 62 5.60 2.74 7.34
CA ARG A 62 5.23 2.07 8.58
C ARG A 62 5.23 0.55 8.42
N LEU A 63 4.67 0.04 7.32
CA LEU A 63 4.63 -1.39 7.01
C LEU A 63 6.05 -1.95 6.83
N ARG A 64 6.92 -1.25 6.07
CA ARG A 64 8.33 -1.63 5.90
C ARG A 64 9.11 -1.62 7.21
N TRP A 65 8.84 -0.67 8.10
CA TRP A 65 9.49 -0.62 9.41
C TRP A 65 9.10 -1.82 10.28
N GLU A 66 7.79 -2.12 10.37
CA GLU A 66 7.29 -3.27 11.14
C GLU A 66 7.76 -4.60 10.56
N SER A 67 7.86 -4.70 9.23
CA SER A 67 8.39 -5.90 8.58
C SER A 67 9.90 -6.02 8.78
N GLY A 68 10.67 -4.95 8.60
CA GLY A 68 12.13 -4.95 8.79
C GLY A 68 12.58 -5.25 10.22
N ILE A 69 11.77 -4.95 11.24
CA ILE A 69 12.02 -5.38 12.62
C ILE A 69 11.90 -6.90 12.78
N ARG A 70 11.11 -7.57 11.95
CA ARG A 70 10.79 -9.00 12.10
C ARG A 70 11.74 -9.93 11.37
N THR A 71 12.54 -9.43 10.43
CA THR A 71 13.17 -10.29 9.41
C THR A 71 14.64 -9.99 9.34
N GLU A 72 15.43 -10.84 10.01
CA GLU A 72 16.88 -10.89 9.85
C GLU A 72 17.19 -11.54 8.49
N GLY A 73 17.15 -10.75 7.42
CA GLY A 73 17.51 -11.23 6.08
C GLY A 73 16.53 -10.79 5.00
N ASP A 74 17.12 -10.13 4.00
CA ASP A 74 16.54 -9.52 2.80
C ASP A 74 15.62 -8.30 3.03
N PRO A 75 16.00 -7.09 2.58
CA PRO A 75 15.16 -5.91 2.70
C PRO A 75 13.87 -6.09 1.89
N TYR A 76 12.75 -6.20 2.60
CA TYR A 76 11.39 -6.04 2.08
C TYR A 76 11.29 -4.96 1.00
N CYS A 77 11.32 -5.35 -0.26
CA CYS A 77 11.25 -4.42 -1.38
C CYS A 77 9.80 -4.17 -1.77
N LEU A 78 9.00 -3.62 -0.85
CA LEU A 78 7.72 -3.01 -1.22
C LEU A 78 8.03 -1.94 -2.27
N ASN A 79 7.46 -2.06 -3.48
CA ASN A 79 7.71 -1.08 -4.52
C ASN A 79 6.86 0.17 -4.29
N ASN A 80 7.46 1.36 -4.36
CA ASN A 80 6.72 2.63 -4.25
C ASN A 80 5.67 2.80 -5.36
N ASN A 81 5.85 2.15 -6.51
CA ASN A 81 4.89 2.17 -7.62
C ASN A 81 3.52 1.60 -7.22
N TRP A 82 3.47 0.71 -6.22
CA TRP A 82 2.22 0.10 -5.75
C TRP A 82 1.38 1.04 -4.88
N THR A 83 1.95 2.11 -4.35
CA THR A 83 1.24 3.04 -3.45
C THR A 83 -0.03 3.61 -4.09
N ALA A 84 0.02 4.03 -5.35
CA ALA A 84 -1.16 4.57 -6.04
C ALA A 84 -2.26 3.51 -6.22
N TYR A 85 -1.88 2.27 -6.52
CA TYR A 85 -2.82 1.17 -6.71
C TYR A 85 -3.47 0.74 -5.40
N TYR A 86 -2.69 0.57 -4.32
CA TYR A 86 -3.24 0.26 -3.01
C TYR A 86 -4.13 1.37 -2.48
N ALA A 87 -3.81 2.63 -2.75
CA ALA A 87 -4.67 3.73 -2.31
C ALA A 87 -6.04 3.69 -3.00
N ARG A 88 -6.08 3.40 -4.30
CA ARG A 88 -7.34 3.16 -5.03
C ARG A 88 -8.09 1.94 -4.49
N LEU A 89 -7.39 0.83 -4.27
CA LEU A 89 -7.97 -0.40 -3.71
C LEU A 89 -8.62 -0.16 -2.33
N LEU A 90 -7.96 0.60 -1.45
CA LEU A 90 -8.53 0.91 -0.14
C LEU A 90 -9.74 1.85 -0.22
N ILE A 91 -9.73 2.83 -1.15
CA ILE A 91 -10.90 3.69 -1.39
C ILE A 91 -12.06 2.87 -1.98
N GLU A 92 -11.79 1.90 -2.84
CA GLU A 92 -12.80 1.00 -3.38
C GLU A 92 -13.41 0.11 -2.28
N ARG A 93 -12.56 -0.44 -1.39
CA ARG A 93 -13.01 -1.23 -0.22
C ARG A 93 -13.75 -0.38 0.81
N ARG A 94 -13.36 0.90 0.96
CA ARG A 94 -13.89 1.86 1.94
C ARG A 94 -14.14 3.22 1.29
N PRO A 95 -15.27 3.39 0.58
CA PRO A 95 -15.60 4.63 -0.10
C PRO A 95 -15.62 5.86 0.83
N GLU A 96 -15.90 5.64 2.12
CA GLU A 96 -15.87 6.69 3.16
C GLU A 96 -14.46 7.29 3.37
N TRP A 97 -13.40 6.61 2.94
CA TRP A 97 -12.03 7.11 3.03
C TRP A 97 -11.58 7.93 1.82
N ALA A 98 -12.42 8.08 0.79
CA ALA A 98 -12.06 8.81 -0.42
C ALA A 98 -11.52 10.22 -0.16
N SER A 99 -12.11 10.95 0.80
CA SER A 99 -11.68 12.29 1.21
C SER A 99 -10.47 12.29 2.16
N ALA A 100 -10.18 11.14 2.79
CA ALA A 100 -9.10 10.98 3.74
C ALA A 100 -7.75 10.66 3.07
N PHE A 101 -7.77 9.95 1.94
CA PHE A 101 -6.56 9.69 1.15
C PHE A 101 -6.21 10.90 0.30
N ARG A 102 -5.12 11.59 0.68
CA ARG A 102 -4.53 12.63 -0.18
C ARG A 102 -3.76 11.98 -1.32
N LEU A 103 -4.49 11.54 -2.35
CA LEU A 103 -3.89 11.20 -3.63
C LEU A 103 -3.34 12.50 -4.23
N ARG A 104 -2.01 12.60 -4.42
CA ARG A 104 -1.48 13.68 -5.25
C ARG A 104 -2.08 13.47 -6.64
N GLU A 105 -2.79 14.46 -7.17
CA GLU A 105 -3.16 14.48 -8.58
C GLU A 105 -1.90 14.18 -9.39
N LEU A 106 -1.95 13.12 -10.18
CA LEU A 106 -0.92 12.87 -11.19
C LEU A 106 -0.95 14.07 -12.12
N LYS A 107 0.10 14.90 -12.04
CA LYS A 107 0.27 16.07 -12.89
C LYS A 107 0.66 15.63 -14.31
N SER A 108 -0.20 14.84 -14.95
CA SER A 108 -0.17 14.51 -16.38
C SER A 108 -1.38 15.11 -17.11
N GLU A 109 -2.33 15.71 -16.41
CA GLU A 109 -3.45 16.47 -17.00
C GLU A 109 -3.47 17.91 -16.44
N ARG A 110 -2.48 18.69 -16.82
CA ARG A 110 -2.60 20.16 -16.79
C ARG A 110 -1.85 20.73 -17.99
N ASN A 111 -2.51 20.67 -19.14
CA ASN A 111 -2.37 21.58 -20.28
C ASN A 111 -3.51 21.29 -21.26
N ALA A 112 -4.72 21.66 -20.85
CA ALA A 112 -5.86 21.84 -21.74
C ALA A 112 -6.80 22.87 -21.10
N ALA A 113 -6.35 24.12 -21.07
CA ALA A 113 -7.19 25.32 -20.99
C ALA A 113 -6.32 26.52 -21.40
#